data_AF-A0A383BVM2-F1
#
_entry.id   AF-A0A383BVM2-F1
#
_cell.length_a   1.000
_cell.length_b   1.000
_cell.length_c   1.000
_cell.angle_alpha   90.00
_cell.angle_beta   90.00
_cell.angle_gamma   90.00
#
_symmetry.space_group_name_H-M   'P 1'
#
loop_
_entity.id
_entity.type
_entity.pdbx_description
1 polymer ?
#
loop_
_entity_poly.entity_id
_entity_poly.type
_entity_poly.pdbx_seq_one_letter_code
_entity_poly.pdbx_strand_id
1 'polypeptide(L)'
;IFMAGAPSQVDLFDPKPKLNEMAGQSLPKSVLDKARFAFIKPATAVLKGTKRTFKKYGQCGMEFSDVVPHLGSVADDLLMVRSMHSDEFNHHPGQLQMQCGVSRFGMPTMGSWLTYGLGSESRNLPGYVVLNAGRGSSGGATLWQSGFLPSTYAGVLFRANGEPVLNLDNPKGLPPSLQQKGLATLNSVNQGRFEKIHDPEIAARIAAYELAGRMQASAPELNDLSKESPTTLEAYGLNRPEP
;
A
#
# COMPACT_ATOMS: atom_id res chain seq x y z
N ILE A 1 0.21 6.41 1.28
CA ILE A 1 1.10 5.58 2.12
C ILE A 1 0.22 4.81 3.10
N PHE A 2 0.44 3.51 3.28
CA PHE A 2 -0.22 2.70 4.31
C PHE A 2 0.81 2.26 5.34
N MET A 3 0.65 2.67 6.60
CA MET A 3 1.62 2.40 7.67
C MET A 3 1.11 1.24 8.54
N ALA A 4 1.50 0.01 8.18
CA ALA A 4 1.18 -1.17 8.98
C ALA A 4 1.91 -1.09 10.33
N GLY A 5 1.17 -1.01 11.44
CA GLY A 5 1.75 -0.82 12.77
C GLY A 5 2.17 0.62 13.08
N ALA A 6 1.57 1.61 12.39
CA ALA A 6 1.76 3.03 12.71
C ALA A 6 1.42 3.35 14.18
N PRO A 7 1.90 4.49 14.70
CA PRO A 7 1.48 4.99 15.99
C PRO A 7 -0.05 5.13 16.07
N SER A 8 -0.60 4.95 17.27
CA SER A 8 -2.03 5.02 17.53
C SER A 8 -2.60 6.37 17.11
N GLN A 9 -3.77 6.39 16.46
CA GLN A 9 -4.49 7.63 16.15
C GLN A 9 -4.78 8.47 17.40
N VAL A 10 -5.00 7.81 18.54
CA VAL A 10 -5.24 8.45 19.84
C VAL A 10 -4.00 9.17 20.35
N ASP A 11 -2.81 8.75 19.92
CA ASP A 11 -1.55 9.42 20.23
C ASP A 11 -1.17 10.49 19.19
N LEU A 12 -1.79 10.49 18.00
CA LEU A 12 -1.40 11.36 16.88
C LEU A 12 -2.34 12.56 16.69
N PHE A 13 -3.64 12.31 16.45
CA PHE A 13 -4.59 13.32 15.95
C PHE A 13 -6.05 13.12 16.44
N ASP A 14 -6.28 12.16 17.34
CA ASP A 14 -7.61 11.87 17.88
C ASP A 14 -7.64 11.89 19.42
N PRO A 15 -7.58 13.09 20.04
CA PRO A 15 -7.66 13.19 21.49
C PRO A 15 -8.96 12.58 21.99
N LYS A 16 -8.86 11.68 22.98
CA LYS A 16 -10.00 11.02 23.64
C LYS A 16 -10.05 11.39 25.13
N PRO A 17 -10.55 12.58 25.52
CA PRO A 17 -10.58 13.02 26.92
C PRO A 17 -11.21 12.00 27.86
N LYS A 18 -12.34 11.39 27.45
CA LYS A 18 -13.02 10.37 28.26
C LYS A 18 -12.18 9.10 28.47
N LEU A 19 -11.39 8.70 27.47
CA LEU A 19 -10.47 7.56 27.60
C LEU A 19 -9.35 7.89 28.60
N ASN A 20 -8.87 9.14 28.61
CA ASN A 20 -7.85 9.60 29.56
C ASN A 20 -8.39 9.63 30.99
N GLU A 21 -9.62 10.10 31.21
CA GLU A 21 -10.28 10.04 32.54
C GLU A 21 -10.42 8.61 33.07
N MET A 22 -10.67 7.66 32.17
CA MET A 22 -10.90 6.25 32.52
C MET A 22 -9.61 5.40 32.46
N ALA A 23 -8.46 6.02 32.23
CA ALA A 23 -7.20 5.30 32.06
C ALA A 23 -6.87 4.46 33.32
N GLY A 24 -6.44 3.22 33.11
CA GLY A 24 -6.15 2.26 34.18
C GLY A 24 -7.37 1.51 34.73
N GLN A 25 -8.59 1.93 34.40
CA GLN A 25 -9.81 1.19 34.79
C GLN A 25 -9.99 -0.05 33.89
N SER A 26 -10.70 -1.06 34.41
CA SER A 26 -11.12 -2.22 33.63
C SER A 26 -12.03 -1.82 32.47
N LEU A 27 -12.07 -2.63 31.43
CA LEU A 27 -12.95 -2.38 30.28
C LEU A 27 -14.42 -2.41 30.72
N PRO A 28 -15.27 -1.44 30.29
CA PRO A 28 -16.70 -1.47 30.56
C PRO A 28 -17.34 -2.74 29.99
N LYS A 29 -18.30 -3.31 30.72
CA LYS A 29 -19.03 -4.50 30.27
C LYS A 29 -19.67 -4.32 28.88
N SER A 30 -20.20 -3.12 28.60
CA SER A 30 -20.77 -2.78 27.30
C SER A 30 -19.81 -2.87 26.12
N VAL A 31 -18.50 -2.76 26.36
CA VAL A 31 -17.44 -2.97 25.36
C VAL A 31 -17.08 -4.45 25.29
N LEU A 32 -16.89 -5.09 26.43
CA LEU A 32 -16.54 -6.52 26.51
C LEU A 32 -17.59 -7.41 25.82
N ASP A 33 -18.87 -7.12 26.01
CA ASP A 33 -19.97 -7.90 25.45
C ASP A 33 -20.03 -7.81 23.91
N LYS A 34 -19.40 -6.79 23.30
CA LYS A 34 -19.40 -6.54 21.85
C LYS A 34 -18.06 -6.82 21.17
N ALA A 35 -16.97 -6.81 21.92
CA ALA A 35 -15.62 -6.89 21.38
C ALA A 35 -15.14 -8.33 21.24
N ARG A 36 -14.52 -8.63 20.09
CA ARG A 36 -13.78 -9.89 19.88
C ARG A 36 -12.31 -9.65 20.22
N PHE A 37 -11.78 -10.43 21.15
CA PHE A 37 -10.39 -10.34 21.57
C PHE A 37 -9.63 -11.60 21.16
N ALA A 38 -8.70 -11.47 20.22
CA ALA A 38 -7.85 -12.59 19.82
C ALA A 38 -6.76 -12.92 20.85
N PHE A 39 -6.15 -11.88 21.43
CA PHE A 39 -4.95 -11.99 22.27
C PHE A 39 -5.04 -11.20 23.57
N ILE A 40 -6.17 -10.57 23.86
CA ILE A 40 -6.38 -9.77 25.07
C ILE A 40 -7.10 -10.63 26.10
N LYS A 41 -6.56 -10.71 27.31
CA LYS A 41 -7.21 -11.35 28.47
C LYS A 41 -8.12 -10.32 29.15
N PRO A 42 -9.46 -10.42 29.04
CA PRO A 42 -10.37 -9.38 29.53
C PRO A 42 -10.20 -9.07 31.02
N ALA A 43 -9.91 -10.09 31.83
CA ALA A 43 -9.76 -9.97 33.28
C ALA A 43 -8.58 -9.06 33.70
N THR A 44 -7.55 -8.92 32.88
CA THR A 44 -6.35 -8.12 33.19
C THR A 44 -6.20 -6.91 32.28
N ALA A 45 -7.11 -6.74 31.32
CA ALA A 45 -7.05 -5.63 30.37
C ALA A 45 -7.58 -4.35 31.02
N VAL A 46 -6.87 -3.25 30.78
CA VAL A 46 -7.23 -1.91 31.27
C VAL A 46 -7.29 -0.93 30.11
N LEU A 47 -8.11 0.11 30.26
CA LEU A 47 -8.17 1.23 29.34
C LEU A 47 -6.85 1.98 29.36
N LYS A 48 -6.29 2.25 28.17
CA LYS A 48 -5.04 3.00 28.02
C LYS A 48 -5.33 4.34 27.35
N GLY A 49 -5.33 5.40 28.16
CA GLY A 49 -5.29 6.77 27.67
C GLY A 49 -3.95 7.14 27.06
N THR A 50 -3.91 8.29 26.40
CA THR A 50 -2.67 8.89 25.88
C THR A 50 -2.06 9.85 26.91
N LYS A 51 -0.74 9.95 26.91
CA LYS A 51 0.01 10.98 27.66
C LYS A 51 0.41 12.18 26.78
N ARG A 52 0.01 12.15 25.50
CA ARG A 52 0.33 13.19 24.53
C ARG A 52 -0.46 14.46 24.82
N THR A 53 0.13 15.59 24.46
CA THR A 53 -0.51 16.90 24.54
C THR A 53 -0.92 17.35 23.15
N PHE A 54 -2.08 17.98 23.05
CA PHE A 54 -2.67 18.36 21.77
C PHE A 54 -2.81 19.87 21.68
N LYS A 55 -2.61 20.40 20.48
CA LYS A 55 -2.85 21.80 20.15
C LYS A 55 -3.71 21.88 18.90
N LYS A 56 -4.57 22.89 18.84
CA LYS A 56 -5.33 23.23 17.64
C LYS A 56 -4.46 24.04 16.69
N TYR A 57 -4.57 23.74 15.40
CA TYR A 57 -3.82 24.39 14.34
C TYR A 57 -4.74 24.84 13.21
N GLY A 58 -4.28 25.84 12.47
CA GLY A 58 -5.01 26.41 11.33
C GLY A 58 -6.32 27.08 11.71
N GLN A 59 -7.05 27.52 10.70
CA GLN A 59 -8.44 27.98 10.81
C GLN A 59 -9.40 26.81 10.98
N CYS A 60 -9.05 25.64 10.44
CA CYS A 60 -9.82 24.40 10.55
C CYS A 60 -9.87 23.86 11.99
N GLY A 61 -8.94 24.27 12.84
CA GLY A 61 -8.89 23.90 14.26
C GLY A 61 -8.55 22.43 14.50
N MET A 62 -7.91 21.75 13.54
CA MET A 62 -7.47 20.36 13.69
C MET A 62 -6.49 20.23 14.86
N GLU A 63 -6.64 19.14 15.62
CA GLU A 63 -5.80 18.85 16.78
C GLU A 63 -4.68 17.88 16.41
N PHE A 64 -3.45 18.29 16.67
CA PHE A 64 -2.25 17.47 16.49
C PHE A 64 -1.49 17.35 17.81
N SER A 65 -0.93 16.18 18.03
CA SER A 65 -0.11 15.88 19.21
C SER A 65 1.32 16.44 19.10
N ASP A 66 2.01 16.46 20.25
CA ASP A 66 3.42 16.82 20.38
C ASP A 66 4.40 15.93 19.59
N VAL A 67 3.97 14.76 19.10
CA VAL A 67 4.82 13.84 18.31
C VAL A 67 4.77 14.04 16.80
N VAL A 68 3.88 14.92 16.31
CA VAL A 68 3.84 15.34 14.90
C VAL A 68 3.99 16.86 14.80
N PRO A 69 5.10 17.43 15.33
CA PRO A 69 5.23 18.85 15.62
C PRO A 69 5.14 19.74 14.37
N HIS A 70 5.46 19.18 13.20
CA HIS A 70 5.44 19.91 11.93
C HIS A 70 4.13 19.76 11.16
N LEU A 71 3.32 18.73 11.44
CA LEU A 71 2.11 18.47 10.66
C LEU A 71 1.05 19.56 10.85
N GLY A 72 1.00 20.15 12.05
CA GLY A 72 0.10 21.25 12.36
C GLY A 72 0.37 22.53 11.55
N SER A 73 1.58 22.74 11.01
CA SER A 73 1.87 23.97 10.25
C SER A 73 1.18 24.01 8.87
N VAL A 74 0.63 22.88 8.42
CA VAL A 74 -0.10 22.75 7.15
C VAL A 74 -1.54 22.29 7.37
N ALA A 75 -2.10 22.50 8.57
CA ALA A 75 -3.41 21.96 8.97
C ALA A 75 -4.57 22.33 8.04
N ASP A 76 -4.54 23.54 7.45
CA ASP A 76 -5.60 24.01 6.55
C ASP A 76 -5.49 23.42 5.13
N ASP A 77 -4.35 22.83 4.77
CA ASP A 77 -4.13 22.13 3.49
C ASP A 77 -4.44 20.62 3.59
N LEU A 78 -4.78 20.14 4.79
CA LEU A 78 -5.05 18.73 5.06
C LEU A 78 -6.56 18.45 5.10
N LEU A 79 -6.93 17.25 4.62
CA LEU A 79 -8.24 16.66 4.87
C LEU A 79 -8.10 15.52 5.90
N MET A 80 -8.76 15.66 7.04
CA MET A 80 -8.81 14.62 8.06
C MET A 80 -10.15 13.88 8.03
N VAL A 81 -10.16 12.64 7.56
CA VAL A 81 -11.35 11.78 7.55
C VAL A 81 -11.44 11.01 8.86
N ARG A 82 -12.35 11.43 9.75
CA ARG A 82 -12.58 10.79 11.07
C ARG A 82 -13.80 9.87 11.11
N SER A 83 -14.52 9.77 9.99
CA SER A 83 -15.74 8.97 9.85
C SER A 83 -15.47 7.50 9.50
N MET A 84 -14.20 7.11 9.35
CA MET A 84 -13.85 5.72 9.05
C MET A 84 -14.10 4.83 10.27
N HIS A 85 -14.75 3.69 10.04
CA HIS A 85 -15.03 2.68 11.05
C HIS A 85 -14.73 1.29 10.49
N SER A 86 -14.36 0.36 11.37
CA SER A 86 -14.07 -1.04 11.04
C SER A 86 -14.63 -1.93 12.13
N ASP A 87 -15.21 -3.06 11.73
CA ASP A 87 -15.67 -4.12 12.64
C ASP A 87 -14.62 -5.23 12.79
N GLU A 88 -13.48 -5.09 12.08
CA GLU A 88 -12.42 -6.08 12.09
C GLU A 88 -11.46 -5.90 13.27
N PHE A 89 -11.36 -6.96 14.08
CA PHE A 89 -10.51 -6.99 15.27
C PHE A 89 -9.06 -7.43 14.97
N ASN A 90 -8.80 -7.94 13.77
CA ASN A 90 -7.50 -8.50 13.38
C ASN A 90 -6.86 -7.70 12.24
N HIS A 91 -5.52 -7.65 12.23
CA HIS A 91 -4.75 -6.84 11.30
C HIS A 91 -5.03 -7.16 9.83
N HIS A 92 -4.98 -8.44 9.45
CA HIS A 92 -5.12 -8.84 8.05
C HIS A 92 -6.54 -8.54 7.51
N PRO A 93 -7.64 -8.95 8.16
CA PRO A 93 -8.99 -8.58 7.75
C PRO A 93 -9.23 -7.05 7.73
N GLY A 94 -8.72 -6.31 8.72
CA GLY A 94 -8.83 -4.85 8.74
C GLY A 94 -8.05 -4.17 7.61
N GLN A 95 -6.90 -4.72 7.22
CA GLN A 95 -6.13 -4.26 6.05
C GLN A 95 -6.90 -4.53 4.75
N LEU A 96 -7.54 -5.70 4.62
CA LEU A 96 -8.42 -5.98 3.48
C LEU A 96 -9.60 -5.01 3.43
N GLN A 97 -10.23 -4.73 4.57
CA GLN A 97 -11.33 -3.77 4.61
C GLN A 97 -10.88 -2.37 4.20
N MET A 98 -9.70 -1.93 4.65
CA MET A 98 -9.11 -0.65 4.24
C MET A 98 -8.81 -0.59 2.74
N GLN A 99 -8.27 -1.65 2.16
CA GLN A 99 -7.81 -1.66 0.77
C GLN A 99 -8.90 -2.02 -0.23
N CYS A 100 -9.88 -2.84 0.17
CA CYS A 100 -10.87 -3.45 -0.72
C CYS A 100 -12.32 -3.17 -0.31
N GLY A 101 -12.54 -2.45 0.81
CA GLY A 101 -13.86 -2.16 1.37
C GLY A 101 -14.51 -3.32 2.12
N VAL A 102 -13.95 -4.53 2.07
CA VAL A 102 -14.44 -5.72 2.78
C VAL A 102 -13.28 -6.53 3.37
N SER A 103 -13.57 -7.32 4.40
CA SER A 103 -12.56 -8.07 5.15
C SER A 103 -12.25 -9.48 4.62
N ARG A 104 -12.70 -9.79 3.40
CA ARG A 104 -12.52 -11.10 2.75
C ARG A 104 -11.67 -10.99 1.48
N PHE A 105 -11.07 -12.11 1.09
CA PHE A 105 -10.25 -12.22 -0.12
C PHE A 105 -11.05 -12.05 -1.42
N GLY A 106 -10.33 -11.77 -2.51
CA GLY A 106 -10.84 -11.82 -3.87
C GLY A 106 -11.48 -10.52 -4.38
N MET A 107 -11.53 -9.48 -3.54
CA MET A 107 -12.01 -8.17 -3.98
C MET A 107 -10.87 -7.33 -4.59
N PRO A 108 -11.16 -6.56 -5.65
CA PRO A 108 -10.20 -5.62 -6.21
C PRO A 108 -9.85 -4.55 -5.19
N THR A 109 -8.57 -4.20 -5.10
CA THR A 109 -8.11 -3.15 -4.20
C THR A 109 -8.38 -1.76 -4.77
N MET A 110 -8.28 -0.73 -3.93
CA MET A 110 -8.44 0.67 -4.33
C MET A 110 -7.52 1.05 -5.50
N GLY A 111 -6.25 0.62 -5.47
CA GLY A 111 -5.33 0.84 -6.59
C GLY A 111 -5.82 0.18 -7.88
N SER A 112 -6.32 -1.05 -7.80
CA SER A 112 -6.87 -1.77 -8.96
C SER A 112 -8.09 -1.05 -9.55
N TRP A 113 -9.00 -0.56 -8.70
CA TRP A 113 -10.17 0.20 -9.13
C TRP A 113 -9.79 1.54 -9.76
N LEU A 114 -8.83 2.26 -9.18
CA LEU A 114 -8.36 3.54 -9.72
C LEU A 114 -7.73 3.35 -11.10
N THR A 115 -6.85 2.37 -11.26
CA THR A 115 -6.23 2.10 -12.56
C THR A 115 -7.24 1.55 -13.58
N TYR A 116 -8.23 0.77 -13.15
CA TYR A 116 -9.31 0.32 -14.03
C TYR A 116 -10.22 1.45 -14.51
N GLY A 117 -10.64 2.33 -13.59
CA GLY A 117 -11.62 3.38 -13.88
C GLY A 117 -11.00 4.63 -14.52
N LEU A 118 -9.78 5.00 -14.13
CA LEU A 118 -9.10 6.21 -14.60
C LEU A 118 -8.03 5.91 -15.65
N GLY A 119 -7.60 4.66 -15.78
CA GLY A 119 -6.49 4.27 -16.64
C GLY A 119 -5.12 4.59 -16.04
N SER A 120 -4.11 4.63 -16.89
CA SER A 120 -2.75 5.07 -16.55
C SER A 120 -2.21 5.97 -17.64
N GLU A 121 -1.57 7.08 -17.25
CA GLU A 121 -0.83 7.94 -18.16
C GLU A 121 0.51 7.31 -18.58
N SER A 122 1.01 6.34 -17.80
CA SER A 122 2.26 5.67 -18.10
C SER A 122 2.11 4.71 -19.26
N ARG A 123 3.04 4.80 -20.21
CA ARG A 123 3.16 3.82 -21.31
C ARG A 123 4.19 2.74 -20.99
N ASN A 124 5.16 3.05 -20.13
CA ASN A 124 6.34 2.22 -19.93
C ASN A 124 6.42 1.58 -18.54
N LEU A 125 5.52 1.93 -17.61
CA LEU A 125 5.48 1.41 -16.25
C LEU A 125 4.08 0.90 -15.89
N PRO A 126 3.96 0.02 -14.88
CA PRO A 126 2.65 -0.41 -14.38
C PRO A 126 1.84 0.79 -13.90
N GLY A 127 0.53 0.77 -14.18
CA GLY A 127 -0.39 1.81 -13.70
C GLY A 127 -0.62 1.77 -12.18
N TYR A 128 -0.27 0.66 -11.53
CA TYR A 128 -0.34 0.46 -10.10
C TYR A 128 0.95 -0.17 -9.57
N VAL A 129 1.77 0.64 -8.91
CA VAL A 129 3.04 0.23 -8.31
C VAL A 129 2.88 0.10 -6.80
N VAL A 130 3.49 -0.94 -6.23
CA VAL A 130 3.50 -1.21 -4.79
C VAL A 130 4.93 -1.09 -4.30
N LEU A 131 5.15 -0.17 -3.36
CA LEU A 131 6.40 -0.03 -2.63
C LEU A 131 6.19 -0.54 -1.21
N ASN A 132 7.08 -1.42 -0.77
CA ASN A 132 7.01 -2.00 0.57
C ASN A 132 8.29 -1.69 1.35
N ALA A 133 8.13 -1.34 2.61
CA ALA A 133 9.22 -1.03 3.53
C ALA A 133 9.15 -1.94 4.78
N GLY A 134 10.32 -2.23 5.34
CA GLY A 134 10.45 -3.07 6.54
C GLY A 134 9.94 -4.50 6.32
N ARG A 135 9.27 -5.07 7.34
CA ARG A 135 8.72 -6.44 7.30
C ARG A 135 7.49 -6.60 6.40
N GLY A 136 6.95 -5.49 5.90
CA GLY A 136 5.70 -5.46 5.17
C GLY A 136 4.45 -5.70 6.01
N SER A 137 3.32 -5.62 5.32
CA SER A 137 2.00 -5.78 5.93
C SER A 137 1.59 -7.25 6.03
N SER A 138 0.92 -7.64 7.11
CA SER A 138 0.41 -9.02 7.32
C SER A 138 -0.52 -9.52 6.22
N GLY A 139 -1.16 -8.60 5.49
CA GLY A 139 -1.98 -8.87 4.32
C GLY A 139 -1.23 -9.44 3.12
N GLY A 140 0.06 -9.14 3.01
CA GLY A 140 0.87 -9.51 1.85
C GLY A 140 0.24 -9.10 0.51
N ALA A 141 0.41 -9.94 -0.50
CA ALA A 141 -0.06 -9.67 -1.87
C ALA A 141 -1.58 -9.46 -2.01
N THR A 142 -2.37 -9.91 -1.03
CA THR A 142 -3.82 -9.73 -1.04
C THR A 142 -4.24 -8.26 -0.94
N LEU A 143 -3.35 -7.38 -0.49
CA LEU A 143 -3.59 -5.93 -0.35
C LEU A 143 -3.38 -5.15 -1.65
N TRP A 144 -2.97 -5.80 -2.73
CA TRP A 144 -2.79 -5.19 -4.04
C TRP A 144 -3.17 -6.13 -5.20
N GLN A 145 -4.08 -7.08 -4.96
CA GLN A 145 -4.65 -7.94 -5.99
C GLN A 145 -5.74 -7.24 -6.81
N SER A 146 -5.91 -7.67 -8.07
CA SER A 146 -6.98 -7.20 -8.95
C SER A 146 -8.36 -7.79 -8.63
N GLY A 147 -8.41 -8.84 -7.81
CA GLY A 147 -9.66 -9.55 -7.51
C GLY A 147 -10.26 -10.16 -8.78
N PHE A 148 -11.51 -9.83 -9.08
CA PHE A 148 -12.19 -10.24 -10.32
C PHE A 148 -11.92 -9.31 -11.51
N LEU A 149 -11.18 -8.21 -11.34
CA LEU A 149 -10.72 -7.41 -12.47
C LEU A 149 -9.57 -8.15 -13.18
N PRO A 150 -9.36 -7.89 -14.48
CA PRO A 150 -8.24 -8.47 -15.21
C PRO A 150 -6.91 -8.28 -14.48
N SER A 151 -6.05 -9.30 -14.51
CA SER A 151 -4.78 -9.30 -13.79
C SER A 151 -3.82 -8.15 -14.15
N THR A 152 -4.03 -7.46 -15.28
CA THR A 152 -3.33 -6.22 -15.66
C THR A 152 -3.49 -5.08 -14.65
N TYR A 153 -4.55 -5.11 -13.83
CA TYR A 153 -4.84 -4.09 -12.81
C TYR A 153 -4.28 -4.46 -11.44
N ALA A 154 -3.62 -5.60 -11.28
CA ALA A 154 -2.97 -5.97 -10.03
C ALA A 154 -1.74 -5.07 -9.79
N GLY A 155 -1.47 -4.78 -8.52
CA GLY A 155 -0.31 -3.99 -8.13
C GLY A 155 0.99 -4.74 -8.38
N VAL A 156 1.96 -4.07 -9.00
CA VAL A 156 3.30 -4.61 -9.26
C VAL A 156 4.23 -4.18 -8.13
N LEU A 157 4.73 -5.15 -7.37
CA LEU A 157 5.68 -4.91 -6.28
C LEU A 157 7.03 -4.50 -6.84
N PHE A 158 7.52 -3.33 -6.43
CA PHE A 158 8.90 -2.93 -6.64
C PHE A 158 9.67 -3.18 -5.35
N ARG A 159 10.74 -3.95 -5.47
CA ARG A 159 11.58 -4.37 -4.34
C ARG A 159 12.52 -3.23 -3.95
N ALA A 160 12.68 -3.03 -2.65
CA ALA A 160 13.63 -2.06 -2.12
C ALA A 160 15.10 -2.47 -2.31
N ASN A 161 15.38 -3.75 -2.51
CA ASN A 161 16.73 -4.31 -2.63
C ASN A 161 16.82 -5.31 -3.78
N GLY A 162 17.97 -5.34 -4.46
CA GLY A 162 18.24 -6.21 -5.60
C GLY A 162 17.56 -5.70 -6.88
N GLU A 163 17.07 -6.63 -7.71
CA GLU A 163 16.25 -6.29 -8.88
C GLU A 163 14.91 -5.67 -8.43
N PRO A 164 14.62 -4.41 -8.79
CA PRO A 164 13.39 -3.72 -8.39
C PRO A 164 12.15 -4.46 -8.91
N VAL A 165 12.22 -4.95 -10.15
CA VAL A 165 11.20 -5.79 -10.77
C VAL A 165 11.84 -7.12 -11.11
N LEU A 166 11.28 -8.20 -10.56
CA LEU A 166 11.88 -9.52 -10.69
C LEU A 166 11.86 -10.03 -12.13
N ASN A 167 12.98 -10.63 -12.55
CA ASN A 167 13.12 -11.24 -13.87
C ASN A 167 12.91 -10.24 -15.01
N LEU A 168 13.17 -8.96 -14.74
CA LEU A 168 13.12 -7.95 -15.79
C LEU A 168 14.33 -8.08 -16.71
N ASP A 169 15.51 -8.48 -16.21
CA ASP A 169 16.69 -8.66 -17.06
C ASP A 169 16.66 -9.96 -17.85
N ASN A 170 17.31 -9.94 -19.02
CA ASN A 170 17.47 -11.13 -19.83
C ASN A 170 18.51 -12.10 -19.25
N PRO A 171 18.32 -13.41 -19.43
CA PRO A 171 19.36 -14.40 -19.12
C PRO A 171 20.67 -14.08 -19.85
N LYS A 172 21.80 -14.22 -19.15
CA LYS A 172 23.13 -14.01 -19.74
C LYS A 172 23.34 -14.93 -20.94
N GLY A 173 23.85 -14.37 -22.04
CA GLY A 173 24.12 -15.10 -23.27
C GLY A 173 22.94 -15.23 -24.23
N LEU A 174 21.77 -14.68 -23.92
CA LEU A 174 20.63 -14.63 -24.84
C LEU A 174 20.78 -13.44 -25.82
N PRO A 175 20.88 -13.66 -27.14
CA PRO A 175 20.92 -12.58 -28.11
C PRO A 175 19.60 -11.81 -28.15
N PRO A 176 19.60 -10.46 -28.24
CA PRO A 176 18.36 -9.67 -28.32
C PRO A 176 17.41 -10.10 -29.45
N SER A 177 17.96 -10.49 -30.60
CA SER A 177 17.18 -10.97 -31.74
C SER A 177 16.45 -12.30 -31.46
N LEU A 178 17.03 -13.18 -30.63
CA LEU A 178 16.40 -14.44 -30.25
C LEU A 178 15.28 -14.20 -29.23
N GLN A 179 15.51 -13.29 -28.27
CA GLN A 179 14.47 -12.86 -27.32
C GLN A 179 13.26 -12.28 -28.06
N GLN A 180 13.49 -11.37 -29.02
CA GLN A 180 12.42 -10.75 -29.80
C GLN A 180 11.60 -11.80 -30.58
N LYS A 181 12.25 -12.78 -31.20
CA LYS A 181 11.57 -13.90 -31.88
C LYS A 181 10.78 -14.78 -30.90
N GLY A 182 11.33 -15.04 -29.72
CA GLY A 182 10.64 -15.76 -28.65
C GLY A 182 9.36 -15.06 -28.20
N LEU A 183 9.45 -13.76 -27.90
CA LEU A 183 8.31 -12.93 -27.52
C LEU A 183 7.25 -12.84 -28.65
N ALA A 184 7.68 -12.68 -29.90
CA ALA A 184 6.77 -12.68 -31.05
C ALA A 184 6.03 -14.02 -31.22
N THR A 185 6.73 -15.13 -30.99
CA THR A 185 6.14 -16.48 -31.03
C THR A 185 5.13 -16.67 -29.90
N LEU A 186 5.48 -16.27 -28.67
CA LEU A 186 4.56 -16.30 -27.53
C LEU A 186 3.31 -15.45 -27.78
N ASN A 187 3.48 -14.25 -28.34
CA ASN A 187 2.36 -13.38 -28.68
C ASN A 187 1.44 -14.04 -29.71
N SER A 188 2.00 -14.59 -30.79
CA SER A 188 1.23 -15.31 -31.82
C SER A 188 0.42 -16.49 -31.25
N VAL A 189 1.05 -17.29 -30.38
CA VAL A 189 0.37 -18.44 -29.72
C VAL A 189 -0.74 -17.96 -28.79
N ASN A 190 -0.47 -16.95 -27.97
CA ASN A 190 -1.48 -16.40 -27.05
C ASN A 190 -2.65 -15.78 -27.82
N GLN A 191 -2.37 -15.01 -28.88
CA GLN A 191 -3.39 -14.40 -29.72
C GLN A 191 -4.28 -15.46 -30.39
N GLY A 192 -3.68 -16.49 -30.99
CA GLY A 192 -4.44 -17.59 -31.59
C GLY A 192 -5.26 -18.40 -30.57
N ARG A 193 -4.84 -18.46 -29.29
CA ARG A 193 -5.65 -19.05 -28.22
C ARG A 193 -6.79 -18.11 -27.81
N PHE A 194 -6.51 -16.82 -27.65
CA PHE A 194 -7.51 -15.81 -27.31
C PHE A 194 -8.64 -15.77 -28.34
N GLU A 195 -8.34 -15.85 -29.63
CA GLU A 195 -9.34 -15.89 -30.71
C GLU A 195 -10.28 -17.09 -30.63
N LYS A 196 -9.89 -18.17 -29.95
CA LYS A 196 -10.71 -19.38 -29.81
C LYS A 196 -11.55 -19.40 -28.55
N ILE A 197 -11.02 -18.87 -27.45
CA ILE A 197 -11.64 -19.01 -26.13
C ILE A 197 -12.16 -17.69 -25.54
N HIS A 198 -11.67 -16.55 -26.05
CA HIS A 198 -12.01 -15.20 -25.61
C HIS A 198 -11.86 -14.98 -24.09
N ASP A 199 -10.91 -15.66 -23.47
CA ASP A 199 -10.59 -15.52 -22.05
C ASP A 199 -9.80 -14.21 -21.83
N PRO A 200 -10.35 -13.25 -21.06
CA PRO A 200 -9.67 -11.98 -20.74
C PRO A 200 -8.29 -12.16 -20.10
N GLU A 201 -8.04 -13.28 -19.39
CA GLU A 201 -6.74 -13.52 -18.77
C GLU A 201 -5.63 -13.81 -19.80
N ILE A 202 -5.97 -14.27 -21.00
CA ILE A 202 -4.98 -14.39 -22.07
C ILE A 202 -4.57 -13.00 -22.57
N ALA A 203 -5.55 -12.11 -22.78
CA ALA A 203 -5.28 -10.73 -23.17
C ALA A 203 -4.44 -10.01 -22.10
N ALA A 204 -4.74 -10.25 -20.81
CA ALA A 204 -3.96 -9.72 -19.70
C ALA A 204 -2.50 -10.18 -19.71
N ARG A 205 -2.26 -11.48 -20.00
CA ARG A 205 -0.92 -12.03 -20.13
C ARG A 205 -0.13 -11.41 -21.29
N ILE A 206 -0.78 -11.21 -22.44
CA ILE A 206 -0.15 -10.54 -23.59
C ILE A 206 0.29 -9.13 -23.19
N ALA A 207 -0.62 -8.34 -22.61
CA ALA A 207 -0.33 -6.97 -22.17
C ALA A 207 0.81 -6.91 -21.13
N ALA A 208 0.87 -7.88 -20.20
CA ALA A 208 1.94 -7.96 -19.21
C ALA A 208 3.33 -8.20 -19.83
N TYR A 209 3.44 -9.08 -20.84
CA TYR A 209 4.71 -9.30 -21.55
C TYR A 209 5.18 -8.06 -22.32
N GLU A 210 4.27 -7.37 -22.99
CA GLU A 210 4.60 -6.13 -23.69
C GLU A 210 5.04 -5.02 -22.73
N LEU A 211 4.35 -4.89 -21.59
CA LEU A 211 4.75 -3.95 -20.54
C LEU A 211 6.14 -4.28 -20.01
N ALA A 212 6.43 -5.56 -19.74
CA ALA A 212 7.77 -5.99 -19.30
C ALA A 212 8.85 -5.62 -20.34
N GLY A 213 8.58 -5.81 -21.64
CA GLY A 213 9.49 -5.40 -22.71
C GLY A 213 9.74 -3.88 -22.74
N ARG A 214 8.71 -3.06 -22.49
CA ARG A 214 8.88 -1.60 -22.38
C ARG A 214 9.65 -1.21 -21.11
N MET A 215 9.35 -1.87 -20.00
CA MET A 215 10.07 -1.68 -18.74
C MET A 215 11.56 -2.04 -18.89
N GLN A 216 11.93 -3.10 -19.61
CA GLN A 216 13.34 -3.42 -19.89
C GLN A 216 14.10 -2.25 -20.53
N ALA A 217 13.46 -1.49 -21.42
CA ALA A 217 14.07 -0.34 -22.07
C ALA A 217 14.10 0.92 -21.19
N SER A 218 13.21 1.05 -20.21
CA SER A 218 13.03 2.28 -19.41
C SER A 218 13.43 2.17 -17.94
N ALA A 219 13.49 0.96 -17.38
CA ALA A 219 13.76 0.71 -15.96
C ALA A 219 15.13 1.16 -15.44
N PRO A 220 16.22 1.21 -16.25
CA PRO A 220 17.51 1.66 -15.75
C PRO A 220 17.49 3.07 -15.16
N GLU A 221 16.69 3.99 -15.72
CA GLU A 221 16.58 5.36 -15.23
C GLU A 221 15.75 5.47 -13.95
N LEU A 222 14.81 4.54 -13.73
CA LEU A 222 13.82 4.63 -12.66
C LEU A 222 14.42 4.51 -11.25
N ASN A 223 15.55 3.81 -11.12
CA ASN A 223 16.20 3.57 -9.82
C ASN A 223 17.59 4.22 -9.74
N ASP A 224 17.95 5.05 -10.73
CA ASP A 224 19.22 5.75 -10.78
C ASP A 224 19.15 7.06 -10.00
N LEU A 225 19.45 6.98 -8.70
CA LEU A 225 19.59 8.15 -7.83
C LEU A 225 20.97 8.82 -7.94
N SER A 226 21.88 8.34 -8.81
CA SER A 226 23.24 8.88 -8.89
C SER A 226 23.29 10.31 -9.42
N LYS A 227 22.22 10.75 -10.09
CA LYS A 227 22.05 12.10 -10.63
C LYS A 227 21.44 13.07 -9.62
N GLU A 228 20.96 12.58 -8.48
CA GLU A 228 20.32 13.42 -7.47
C GLU A 228 21.36 14.25 -6.70
N SER A 229 20.97 15.48 -6.34
CA SER A 229 21.86 16.36 -5.59
C SER A 229 22.12 15.82 -4.17
N PRO A 230 23.27 16.12 -3.54
CA PRO A 230 23.52 15.74 -2.16
C PRO A 230 22.43 16.22 -1.19
N THR A 231 21.91 17.45 -1.39
CA THR A 231 20.81 18.01 -0.59
C THR A 231 19.51 17.23 -0.78
N THR A 232 19.22 16.78 -2.00
CA THR A 232 18.06 15.92 -2.29
C THR A 232 18.19 14.57 -1.58
N LEU A 233 19.36 13.94 -1.66
CA LEU A 233 19.64 12.65 -1.01
C LEU A 233 19.56 12.76 0.53
N GLU A 234 20.00 13.88 1.09
CA GLU A 234 19.85 14.19 2.52
C GLU A 234 18.37 14.39 2.90
N ALA A 235 17.58 15.08 2.06
CA ALA A 235 16.15 15.25 2.28
C ALA A 235 15.37 13.92 2.23
N TYR A 236 15.78 12.98 1.37
CA TYR A 236 15.26 11.60 1.37
C TYR A 236 15.60 10.83 2.65
N GLY A 237 16.60 11.29 3.42
CA GLY A 237 16.99 10.69 4.70
C GLY A 237 17.83 9.42 4.56
N LEU A 238 18.53 9.23 3.43
CA LEU A 238 19.28 7.99 3.14
C LEU A 238 20.35 7.64 4.18
N ASN A 239 20.86 8.63 4.91
CA ASN A 239 21.91 8.48 5.91
C ASN A 239 21.39 8.51 7.36
N ARG A 240 20.07 8.43 7.58
CA ARG A 240 19.51 8.48 8.94
C ARG A 240 19.74 7.13 9.66
N PRO A 241 20.29 7.14 10.88
CA PRO A 241 20.51 5.92 11.66
C PRO A 241 19.21 5.31 12.19
N GLU A 242 18.15 6.11 12.30
CA GLU A 242 16.79 5.67 12.63
C GLU A 242 15.79 6.24 11.60
N PRO A 243 14.72 5.50 11.26
CA PRO A 243 13.67 5.98 10.37
C PRO A 243 12.97 7.26 10.86
#